data_AF-A0ABC9XZY4-F1
#
_entry.id   AF-A0ABC9XZY4-F1
#
_cell.length_a   1.000
_cell.length_b   1.000
_cell.length_c   1.000
_cell.angle_alpha   90.00
_cell.angle_beta   90.00
_cell.angle_gamma   90.00
#
_symmetry.space_group_name_H-M   'P 1'
#
loop_
_entity.id
_entity.type
_entity.pdbx_description
1 polymer ?
#
loop_
_entity_poly.entity_id
_entity_poly.type
_entity_poly.pdbx_seq_one_letter_code
_entity_poly.pdbx_strand_id
1 'polypeptide(L)'
;MGNKQEELEAIVQLENYDIVAITETQWDDSHNWSAAMDGYKLFRRDRQGRRGDGVALYVREYIDCLELDDDDERIEFFWVRIRGKANKADIMVGVCYRPLNQDEEADIL
;
A
#
# COMPACT_ATOMS: atom_id res chain seq x y z
N MET A 1 8.83 20.71 -12.37
CA MET A 1 8.27 20.12 -11.13
C MET A 1 8.41 18.63 -11.31
N GLY A 2 9.23 17.95 -10.52
CA GLY A 2 9.49 16.51 -10.68
C GLY A 2 8.24 15.71 -10.37
N ASN A 3 7.99 14.67 -11.16
CA ASN A 3 6.90 13.74 -10.90
C ASN A 3 7.33 12.82 -9.76
N LYS A 4 6.66 12.91 -8.59
CA LYS A 4 6.97 12.08 -7.42
C LYS A 4 6.88 10.58 -7.72
N GLN A 5 6.06 10.18 -8.69
CA GLN A 5 5.98 8.80 -9.15
C GLN A 5 7.29 8.35 -9.79
N GLU A 6 7.81 9.13 -10.73
CA GLU A 6 9.05 8.80 -11.44
C GLU A 6 10.24 8.81 -10.49
N GLU A 7 10.26 9.71 -9.50
CA GLU A 7 11.29 9.72 -8.45
C GLU A 7 11.22 8.46 -7.59
N LEU A 8 10.02 8.05 -7.17
CA LEU A 8 9.83 6.80 -6.44
C LEU A 8 10.27 5.59 -7.27
N GLU A 9 9.81 5.48 -8.53
CA GLU A 9 10.19 4.42 -9.45
C GLU A 9 11.70 4.34 -9.64
N ALA A 10 12.35 5.50 -9.81
CA ALA A 10 13.81 5.57 -9.94
C ALA A 10 14.53 5.08 -8.69
N ILE A 11 14.09 5.47 -7.49
CA ILE A 11 14.70 5.02 -6.22
C ILE A 11 14.48 3.52 -6.03
N VAL A 12 13.26 3.03 -6.29
CA VAL A 12 12.92 1.62 -6.13
C VAL A 12 13.73 0.72 -7.08
N GLN A 13 13.94 1.17 -8.31
CA GLN A 13 14.77 0.45 -9.28
C GLN A 13 16.27 0.56 -8.95
N LEU A 14 16.74 1.73 -8.50
CA LEU A 14 18.14 1.95 -8.14
C LEU A 14 18.57 1.13 -6.92
N GLU A 15 17.75 1.16 -5.86
CA GLU A 15 18.02 0.47 -4.59
C GLU A 15 17.56 -0.99 -4.61
N ASN A 16 16.83 -1.40 -5.65
CA ASN A 16 16.36 -2.77 -5.85
C ASN A 16 15.55 -3.33 -4.65
N TYR A 17 14.57 -2.56 -4.17
CA TYR A 17 13.72 -2.99 -3.06
C TYR A 17 12.79 -4.14 -3.46
N ASP A 18 12.67 -5.17 -2.61
CA ASP A 18 11.74 -6.28 -2.86
C ASP A 18 10.27 -5.89 -2.57
N ILE A 19 10.08 -5.02 -1.59
CA ILE A 19 8.78 -4.63 -1.03
C ILE A 19 8.82 -3.13 -0.72
N VAL A 20 7.79 -2.40 -1.15
CA VAL A 20 7.67 -0.95 -0.93
C VAL A 20 6.27 -0.64 -0.41
N ALA A 21 6.18 -0.16 0.82
CA ALA A 21 4.92 0.28 1.42
C ALA A 21 4.78 1.80 1.29
N ILE A 22 3.59 2.27 0.91
CA ILE A 22 3.27 3.69 0.77
C ILE A 22 2.00 3.97 1.55
N THR A 23 2.02 5.04 2.34
CA THR A 23 0.88 5.59 3.08
C THR A 23 0.56 6.98 2.55
N GLU A 24 -0.69 7.45 2.71
CA GLU A 24 -1.15 8.78 2.24
C GLU A 24 -1.06 8.97 0.72
N THR A 25 -1.54 7.99 -0.04
CA THR A 25 -1.55 8.09 -1.50
C THR A 25 -2.59 9.10 -1.99
N GLN A 26 -2.15 10.31 -2.33
CA GLN A 26 -2.95 11.32 -3.05
C GLN A 26 -3.19 10.95 -4.53
N TRP A 27 -3.77 9.79 -4.76
CA TRP A 27 -4.18 9.34 -6.09
C TRP A 27 -5.37 10.17 -6.58
N ASP A 28 -5.14 11.12 -7.48
CA ASP A 28 -6.22 11.74 -8.27
C ASP A 28 -6.57 10.81 -9.42
N ASP A 29 -7.86 10.55 -9.65
CA ASP A 29 -8.36 9.67 -10.73
C ASP A 29 -7.89 10.08 -12.13
N SER A 30 -7.36 11.30 -12.26
CA SER A 30 -6.80 11.86 -13.49
C SER A 30 -5.36 11.45 -13.79
N HIS A 31 -4.60 11.00 -12.77
CA HIS A 31 -3.21 10.57 -12.92
C HIS A 31 -3.18 9.04 -12.77
N ASN A 32 -2.73 8.35 -13.81
CA ASN A 32 -2.68 6.88 -13.93
C ASN A 32 -1.62 6.24 -13.02
N TRP A 33 -1.62 6.63 -11.75
CA TRP A 33 -0.88 6.01 -10.65
C TRP A 33 -1.41 4.58 -10.35
N SER A 34 -2.47 4.15 -11.06
CA SER A 34 -3.00 2.79 -11.08
C SER A 34 -2.14 1.78 -11.84
N ALA A 35 -1.14 2.21 -12.60
CA ALA A 35 -0.20 1.27 -13.22
C ALA A 35 0.79 0.74 -12.18
N ALA A 36 0.92 -0.58 -12.09
CA ALA A 36 1.96 -1.18 -11.27
C ALA A 36 3.35 -0.81 -11.83
N MET A 37 4.33 -0.56 -10.95
CA MET A 37 5.72 -0.36 -11.36
C MET A 37 6.22 -1.62 -12.09
N ASP A 38 7.06 -1.46 -13.12
CA ASP A 38 7.55 -2.59 -13.91
C ASP A 38 8.28 -3.62 -13.02
N GLY A 39 7.83 -4.89 -13.09
CA GLY A 39 8.32 -5.99 -12.27
C GLY A 39 7.76 -6.04 -10.83
N TYR A 40 6.71 -5.27 -10.51
CA TYR A 40 6.02 -5.30 -9.22
C TYR A 40 4.51 -5.58 -9.37
N LYS A 41 3.97 -6.31 -8.41
CA LYS A 41 2.53 -6.40 -8.12
C LYS A 41 2.15 -5.26 -7.19
N LEU A 42 1.00 -4.63 -7.45
CA LEU A 42 0.44 -3.57 -6.61
C LEU A 42 -0.76 -4.09 -5.84
N PHE A 43 -0.70 -3.99 -4.51
CA PHE A 43 -1.84 -4.13 -3.60
C PHE A 43 -2.25 -2.74 -3.12
N ARG A 44 -3.54 -2.44 -3.15
CA ARG A 44 -4.04 -1.09 -2.97
C ARG A 44 -5.38 -1.13 -2.25
N ARG A 45 -5.50 -0.29 -1.22
CA ARG A 45 -6.77 -0.04 -0.54
C ARG A 45 -7.01 1.46 -0.48
N ASP A 46 -8.05 1.90 -1.17
CA ASP A 46 -8.52 3.29 -1.18
C ASP A 46 -9.70 3.45 -0.23
N ARG A 47 -9.76 4.58 0.49
CA ARG A 47 -10.95 4.95 1.24
C ARG A 47 -12.06 5.43 0.30
N GLN A 48 -13.23 4.77 0.34
CA GLN A 48 -14.40 5.27 -0.39
C GLN A 48 -14.79 6.67 0.12
N GLY A 49 -14.91 7.64 -0.80
CA GLY A 49 -15.51 8.94 -0.53
C GLY A 49 -14.58 10.04 0.02
N ARG A 50 -13.28 9.80 0.19
CA ARG A 50 -12.29 10.85 0.52
C ARG A 50 -11.08 10.75 -0.42
N ARG A 51 -10.76 11.87 -1.10
CA ARG A 51 -9.53 11.98 -1.89
C ARG A 51 -8.31 11.96 -0.97
N GLY A 52 -7.35 11.09 -1.25
CA GLY A 52 -6.00 11.16 -0.68
C GLY A 52 -5.68 10.28 0.52
N ASP A 53 -6.61 9.42 0.92
CA ASP A 53 -6.51 8.58 2.11
C ASP A 53 -6.47 7.11 1.67
N GLY A 54 -5.29 6.61 1.35
CA GLY A 54 -5.10 5.25 0.86
C GLY A 54 -3.71 4.69 1.19
N VAL A 55 -3.64 3.37 1.21
CA VAL A 55 -2.41 2.61 1.43
C VAL A 55 -2.10 1.72 0.24
N ALA A 56 -0.82 1.59 -0.06
CA ALA A 56 -0.32 0.78 -1.17
C ALA A 56 0.85 -0.09 -0.72
N LEU A 57 0.98 -1.25 -1.34
CA LEU A 57 2.13 -2.13 -1.21
C LEU A 57 2.54 -2.64 -2.59
N TYR A 58 3.76 -2.34 -2.98
CA TYR A 58 4.39 -2.94 -4.14
C TYR A 58 5.24 -4.13 -3.70
N VAL A 59 5.12 -5.25 -4.40
CA VAL A 59 5.88 -6.48 -4.14
C VAL A 59 6.43 -7.00 -5.46
N ARG A 60 7.72 -7.36 -5.52
CA ARG A 60 8.32 -7.96 -6.72
C ARG A 60 7.47 -9.11 -7.28
N GLU A 61 7.25 -9.14 -8.59
CA GLU A 61 6.35 -10.13 -9.22
C GLU A 61 6.74 -11.59 -8.96
N TYR A 62 8.04 -11.87 -8.86
CA TYR A 62 8.56 -13.21 -8.57
C TYR A 62 8.36 -13.65 -7.11
N ILE A 63 7.93 -12.76 -6.23
CA ILE A 63 7.57 -13.08 -4.86
C ILE A 63 6.12 -13.57 -4.86
N ASP A 64 5.94 -14.74 -4.26
CA ASP A 64 4.64 -15.35 -4.11
C ASP A 64 3.96 -14.75 -2.88
N CYS A 65 2.86 -14.03 -3.10
CA CYS A 65 2.15 -13.27 -2.10
C CYS A 65 0.63 -13.35 -2.32
N LEU A 66 -0.11 -13.27 -1.22
CA LEU A 66 -1.57 -13.30 -1.17
C LEU A 66 -2.06 -12.15 -0.29
N GLU A 67 -2.95 -11.32 -0.82
CA GLU A 67 -3.66 -10.33 -0.02
C GLU A 67 -4.61 -11.03 0.96
N LEU A 68 -4.59 -10.58 2.20
CA LEU A 68 -5.50 -10.98 3.25
C LEU A 68 -6.42 -9.79 3.50
N ASP A 69 -7.66 -9.96 3.05
CA ASP A 69 -8.69 -8.94 3.19
C ASP A 69 -9.25 -8.95 4.62
N ASP A 70 -9.36 -7.76 5.21
CA ASP A 70 -10.11 -7.53 6.45
C ASP A 70 -11.25 -6.57 6.12
N ASP A 71 -12.50 -6.97 6.38
CA ASP A 71 -13.75 -6.32 5.94
C ASP A 71 -13.99 -4.96 6.64
N ASP A 72 -13.03 -4.47 7.42
CA ASP A 72 -13.10 -3.18 8.10
C ASP A 72 -12.63 -2.04 7.19
N GLU A 73 -13.58 -1.50 6.42
CA GLU A 73 -13.41 -0.33 5.55
C GLU A 73 -13.06 0.97 6.31
N ARG A 74 -13.08 0.98 7.66
CA ARG A 74 -12.84 2.19 8.47
C ARG A 74 -11.35 2.45 8.73
N ILE A 75 -10.51 1.43 8.57
CA ILE A 75 -9.09 1.51 8.85
C ILE A 75 -8.32 1.34 7.54
N GLU A 76 -7.37 2.22 7.31
CA GLU A 76 -6.47 2.19 6.15
C GLU A 76 -5.35 1.20 6.40
N PHE A 77 -5.70 -0.08 6.42
CA PHE A 77 -4.78 -1.18 6.57
C PHE A 77 -5.15 -2.36 5.68
N PHE A 78 -4.14 -3.13 5.28
CA PHE A 78 -4.33 -4.46 4.74
C PHE A 78 -3.10 -5.31 5.05
N TRP A 79 -3.28 -6.62 4.94
CA TRP A 79 -2.23 -7.59 5.16
C TRP A 79 -1.90 -8.34 3.87
N VAL A 80 -0.64 -8.64 3.65
CA VAL A 80 -0.18 -9.51 2.59
C VAL A 80 0.65 -10.63 3.20
N ARG A 81 0.27 -11.87 2.89
CA ARG A 81 1.02 -13.07 3.24
C ARG A 81 2.01 -13.37 2.13
N ILE A 82 3.30 -13.29 2.43
CA ILE A 82 4.38 -13.73 1.56
C ILE A 82 4.69 -15.19 1.86
N ARG A 83 4.61 -16.05 0.84
CA ARG A 83 4.86 -17.48 0.99
C ARG A 83 6.35 -17.77 1.12
N GLY A 84 6.71 -18.48 2.18
CA GLY A 84 8.06 -19.00 2.38
C GLY A 84 8.40 -20.05 1.32
N LYS A 85 9.66 -20.04 0.86
CA LYS A 85 10.17 -21.10 -0.04
C LYS A 85 10.74 -22.26 0.77
N ALA A 86 10.65 -23.48 0.23
CA ALA A 86 11.35 -24.67 0.72
C ALA A 86 11.16 -24.93 2.24
N ASN A 87 9.90 -25.06 2.67
CA ASN A 87 9.50 -25.32 4.07
C ASN A 87 9.85 -24.21 5.07
N LYS A 88 10.22 -23.03 4.61
CA LYS A 88 10.32 -21.85 5.47
C LYS A 88 8.92 -21.35 5.83
N ALA A 89 8.81 -20.77 7.02
CA ALA A 89 7.58 -20.11 7.45
C ALA A 89 7.24 -18.94 6.52
N ASP A 90 5.94 -18.67 6.41
CA ASP A 90 5.43 -17.51 5.69
C ASP A 90 5.67 -16.24 6.51
N ILE A 91 5.75 -15.11 5.80
CA ILE A 91 5.92 -13.78 6.38
C ILE A 91 4.62 -13.01 6.18
N MET A 92 4.14 -12.35 7.21
CA MET A 92 2.98 -11.47 7.15
C MET A 92 3.44 -10.02 7.14
N VAL A 93 3.06 -9.27 6.11
CA VAL A 93 3.40 -7.86 5.95
C VAL A 93 2.10 -7.05 6.05
N GLY A 94 2.06 -6.11 6.99
CA GLY A 94 0.92 -5.21 7.15
C GLY A 94 1.32 -3.80 6.81
N VAL A 95 0.49 -3.10 6.05
CA VAL A 95 0.58 -1.65 5.88
C VAL A 95 -0.58 -1.07 6.67
N CYS A 96 -0.32 -0.10 7.53
CA CYS A 96 -1.33 0.56 8.34
C CYS A 96 -1.02 2.04 8.39
N TYR A 97 -2.01 2.85 8.06
CA TYR A 97 -2.00 4.27 8.29
C TYR A 97 -3.15 4.63 9.23
N ARG A 98 -2.86 5.44 10.25
CA ARG A 98 -3.86 5.98 11.17
C ARG A 98 -4.04 7.46 10.84
N PRO A 99 -5.18 7.87 10.26
CA PRO A 99 -5.47 9.27 10.03
C PRO A 99 -5.48 10.06 11.34
N LEU A 100 -4.89 11.25 11.35
CA LEU A 100 -4.68 12.07 12.55
C LEU A 100 -5.96 12.61 13.24
N ASN A 101 -7.17 12.28 12.75
CA ASN A 101 -8.43 12.85 13.25
C ASN A 101 -9.50 11.81 13.64
N GLN A 102 -9.14 10.63 14.16
CA GLN A 102 -10.13 9.64 14.65
C GLN A 102 -10.49 9.78 16.15
N ASP A 103 -10.01 10.82 16.84
CA ASP A 103 -10.41 11.15 18.23
C ASP A 103 -11.34 12.39 18.33
N GLU A 104 -12.04 12.80 17.26
CA GLU A 104 -13.07 13.86 17.32
C GLU A 104 -14.51 13.35 17.16
N GLU A 105 -14.77 12.08 17.51
CA GLU A 105 -16.13 11.61 17.85
C GLU A 105 -16.14 10.85 19.18
N ALA A 106 -15.84 11.55 20.28
CA ALA A 106 -16.35 11.22 21.62
C ALA A 106 -16.03 12.37 22.60
N ASP A 107 -16.76 13.48 22.50
CA ASP A 107 -17.15 14.29 23.67
C ASP A 107 -18.31 15.22 23.27
N ILE A 108 -19.48 14.61 23.07
CA ILE A 108 -20.76 15.28 23.35
C ILE A 108 -21.37 14.52 24.52
N LEU A 109 -21.03 14.97 25.74
CA LEU A 109 -21.81 14.72 26.95
C LEU A 109 -23.04 15.64 26.98
#